data_AF-A0A9D4IVC2-F1
#
_entry.id   AF-A0A9D4IVC2-F1
#
_cell.length_a   1.000
_cell.length_b   1.000
_cell.length_c   1.000
_cell.angle_alpha   90.00
_cell.angle_beta   90.00
_cell.angle_gamma   90.00
#
_symmetry.space_group_name_H-M   'P 1'
#
loop_
_entity.id
_entity.type
_entity.pdbx_description
1 polymer ?
#
loop_
_entity_poly.entity_id
_entity_poly.type
_entity_poly.pdbx_seq_one_letter_code
_entity_poly.pdbx_strand_id
1 'polypeptide(L)'
;MVYVGDTSRSLKERAKEHEADVRLRRDKPISEHFNGAGHGGQDMDILVLTRIRHSSRYYRLIKEFEFIKKFETQSPNGLKTKNQLDVLRELI
;
A
#
# COMPACT_ATOMS: atom_id res chain seq x y z
N MET A 1 -8.88 7.82 2.18
CA MET A 1 -8.94 6.39 1.73
C MET A 1 -7.84 5.61 2.43
N VAL A 2 -7.93 4.27 2.49
CA VAL A 2 -6.92 3.42 3.13
C VAL A 2 -6.13 2.63 2.09
N TYR A 3 -4.83 2.46 2.34
CA TYR A 3 -3.90 1.61 1.58
C TYR A 3 -3.19 0.64 2.52
N VAL A 4 -3.04 -0.60 2.09
CA VAL A 4 -2.22 -1.62 2.77
C VAL A 4 -1.14 -2.09 1.80
N GLY A 5 0.09 -2.12 2.30
CA GLY A 5 1.27 -2.60 1.59
C GLY A 5 2.25 -3.28 2.53
N ASP A 6 3.14 -4.10 1.97
CA ASP A 6 4.30 -4.64 2.67
C ASP A 6 5.57 -3.84 2.35
N THR A 7 6.63 -4.05 3.14
CA THR A 7 7.98 -3.61 2.81
C THR A 7 9.00 -4.53 3.47
N SER A 8 10.06 -4.89 2.75
CA SER A 8 11.25 -5.55 3.32
C SER A 8 12.31 -4.57 3.80
N ARG A 9 12.11 -3.27 3.57
CA ARG A 9 12.98 -2.17 3.99
C ARG A 9 12.47 -1.52 5.26
N SER A 10 13.20 -0.53 5.76
CA SER A 10 12.71 0.24 6.91
C SER A 10 11.41 0.96 6.56
N LEU A 11 10.57 1.18 7.57
CA LEU A 11 9.33 1.97 7.43
C LEU A 11 9.65 3.38 6.92
N LYS A 12 10.75 3.97 7.40
CA LYS A 12 11.23 5.31 7.00
C LYS A 12 11.53 5.38 5.49
N GLU A 13 12.19 4.38 4.93
CA GLU A 13 12.45 4.34 3.49
C GLU A 13 11.14 4.18 2.71
N ARG A 14 10.24 3.30 3.18
CA ARG A 14 8.95 3.10 2.51
C ARG A 14 8.08 4.36 2.51
N ALA A 15 8.04 5.10 3.62
CA ALA A 15 7.34 6.38 3.72
C ALA A 15 7.91 7.40 2.72
N LYS A 16 9.24 7.56 2.69
CA LYS A 16 9.92 8.47 1.74
C LYS A 16 9.64 8.12 0.28
N GLU A 17 9.51 6.84 -0.04
CA GLU A 17 9.13 6.44 -1.39
C GLU A 17 7.72 6.84 -1.75
N HIS A 18 6.78 6.70 -0.83
CA HIS A 18 5.41 7.15 -1.05
C HIS A 18 5.34 8.67 -1.20
N GLU A 19 6.05 9.42 -0.36
CA GLU A 19 6.21 10.87 -0.53
C GLU A 19 6.81 11.21 -1.92
N ALA A 20 7.84 10.50 -2.34
CA ALA A 20 8.46 10.70 -3.64
C ALA A 20 7.53 10.30 -4.80
N ASP A 21 6.75 9.22 -4.66
CA ASP A 21 5.77 8.79 -5.63
C ASP A 21 4.70 9.87 -5.85
N VAL A 22 4.19 10.46 -4.76
CA VAL A 22 3.25 11.60 -4.80
C VAL A 22 3.91 12.82 -5.43
N ARG A 23 5.07 13.26 -4.93
CA ARG A 23 5.77 14.45 -5.42
C ARG A 23 6.12 14.37 -6.90
N LEU A 24 6.52 13.20 -7.37
CA LEU A 24 6.92 12.97 -8.76
C LEU A 24 5.74 12.51 -9.65
N ARG A 25 4.52 12.44 -9.12
CA ARG A 25 3.31 12.03 -9.85
C ARG A 25 3.47 10.70 -10.58
N ARG A 26 4.09 9.72 -9.92
CA ARG A 26 4.26 8.38 -10.52
C ARG A 26 2.91 7.70 -10.69
N ASP A 27 2.81 6.83 -11.69
CA ASP A 27 1.62 6.02 -11.95
C ASP A 27 1.45 4.92 -10.89
N LYS A 28 0.90 5.31 -9.74
CA LYS A 28 0.65 4.45 -8.58
C LYS A 28 -0.59 4.95 -7.84
N PRO A 29 -1.40 4.06 -7.23
CA PRO A 29 -2.65 4.47 -6.60
C PRO A 29 -2.52 5.50 -5.47
N ILE A 30 -1.43 5.44 -4.69
CA ILE A 30 -1.13 6.44 -3.66
C ILE A 30 -0.88 7.82 -4.29
N SER A 31 -0.07 7.85 -5.35
CA SER A 31 0.24 9.08 -6.07
C SER A 31 -1.01 9.66 -6.73
N GLU A 32 -1.84 8.84 -7.37
CA GLU A 32 -3.11 9.27 -7.95
C GLU A 32 -4.05 9.88 -6.90
N HIS A 33 -4.17 9.24 -5.73
CA HIS A 33 -5.03 9.73 -4.65
C HIS A 33 -4.58 11.08 -4.10
N PHE A 34 -3.30 11.19 -3.71
CA PHE A 34 -2.76 12.39 -3.08
C PHE A 34 -2.43 13.52 -4.07
N ASN A 35 -2.47 13.27 -5.37
CA ASN A 35 -2.45 14.33 -6.40
C ASN A 35 -3.88 14.68 -6.90
N GLY A 36 -4.92 14.06 -6.34
CA GLY A 36 -6.31 14.39 -6.63
C GLY A 36 -6.79 15.67 -5.94
N ALA A 37 -8.03 16.08 -6.21
CA ALA A 37 -8.61 17.29 -5.62
C ALA A 37 -8.83 17.12 -4.10
N GLY A 38 -8.36 18.09 -3.31
CA GLY A 38 -8.62 18.17 -1.86
C GLY A 38 -7.67 17.37 -0.98
N HIS A 39 -6.63 16.76 -1.55
CA HIS A 39 -5.63 15.97 -0.81
C HIS A 39 -4.21 16.32 -1.26
N GLY A 40 -3.24 16.22 -0.35
CA GLY A 40 -1.81 16.36 -0.62
C GLY A 40 -0.98 15.39 0.22
N GLY A 41 0.31 15.26 -0.07
CA GLY A 41 1.19 14.32 0.63
C GLY A 41 1.29 14.56 2.15
N GLN A 42 1.01 15.78 2.61
CA GLN A 42 0.93 16.14 4.03
C GLN A 42 -0.27 15.53 4.76
N ASP A 43 -1.28 15.05 4.03
CA ASP A 43 -2.47 14.40 4.58
C ASP A 43 -2.26 12.88 4.74
N MET A 44 -1.03 12.39 4.56
CA MET A 44 -0.68 10.98 4.63
C MET A 44 -0.31 10.58 6.06
N ASP A 45 -1.14 9.73 6.66
CA ASP A 45 -0.82 9.02 7.91
C ASP A 45 -0.38 7.58 7.66
N ILE A 46 0.60 7.11 8.43
CA ILE A 46 1.15 5.76 8.32
C ILE A 46 1.03 5.03 9.66
N LEU A 47 0.36 3.86 9.62
CA LEU A 47 0.22 2.96 10.77
C LEU A 47 0.88 1.61 10.50
N VAL A 48 1.65 1.11 11.47
CA VAL A 48 2.22 -0.24 11.41
C VAL A 48 1.18 -1.25 11.90
N LEU A 49 0.74 -2.15 11.01
CA LEU A 49 -0.21 -3.22 11.37
C LEU A 49 0.47 -4.41 12.05
N THR A 50 1.63 -4.82 11.56
CA THR A 50 2.40 -5.93 12.14
C THR A 50 3.86 -5.88 11.73
N ARG A 51 4.74 -6.44 12.56
CA ARG A 51 6.15 -6.65 12.24
C ARG A 51 6.38 -8.13 11.93
N ILE A 52 6.68 -8.43 10.67
CA ILE A 52 7.00 -9.78 10.22
C ILE A 52 8.49 -10.04 10.44
N ARG A 53 8.83 -11.03 11.26
CA ARG A 53 10.23 -11.48 11.50
C ARG A 53 10.71 -12.55 10.51
N HIS A 54 9.82 -13.01 9.64
CA HIS A 54 10.10 -14.04 8.65
C HIS A 54 10.66 -13.42 7.35
N SER A 55 11.66 -14.05 6.72
CA SER A 55 12.31 -13.52 5.52
C SER A 55 11.53 -13.80 4.22
N SER A 56 10.66 -14.82 4.21
CA SER A 56 9.90 -15.20 3.00
C SER A 56 9.02 -14.05 2.50
N ARG A 57 9.21 -13.72 1.22
CA ARG A 57 8.34 -12.80 0.47
C ARG A 57 6.91 -13.32 0.41
N TYR A 58 6.71 -14.61 0.15
CA TYR A 58 5.38 -15.22 0.09
C TYR A 58 4.60 -15.01 1.38
N TYR A 59 5.24 -15.19 2.54
CA TYR A 59 4.59 -14.95 3.83
C TYR A 59 4.16 -13.49 4.00
N ARG A 60 4.96 -12.52 3.54
CA ARG A 60 4.58 -11.10 3.58
C ARG A 60 3.40 -10.80 2.65
N LEU A 61 3.37 -11.39 1.46
CA LEU A 61 2.25 -11.24 0.52
C LEU A 61 0.95 -11.82 1.08
N ILE A 62 1.00 -13.01 1.70
CA ILE A 62 -0.16 -13.61 2.39
C ILE A 62 -0.68 -12.65 3.48
N LYS A 63 0.21 -12.10 4.31
CA LYS A 63 -0.17 -11.17 5.37
C LYS A 63 -0.73 -9.86 4.85
N GLU A 64 -0.14 -9.30 3.80
CA GLU A 64 -0.68 -8.13 3.12
C GLU A 64 -2.10 -8.41 2.62
N PHE A 65 -2.31 -9.56 1.96
CA PHE A 65 -3.61 -9.97 1.45
C PHE A 65 -4.67 -10.18 2.54
N GLU A 66 -4.30 -10.81 3.66
CA GLU A 66 -5.17 -10.94 4.84
C GLU A 66 -5.65 -9.57 5.33
N PHE A 67 -4.75 -8.57 5.44
CA PHE A 67 -5.12 -7.22 5.87
C PHE A 67 -5.95 -6.46 4.86
N ILE A 68 -5.66 -6.60 3.56
CA ILE A 68 -6.46 -5.99 2.50
C ILE A 68 -7.91 -6.51 2.55
N LYS A 69 -8.09 -7.81 2.76
CA LYS A 69 -9.42 -8.41 2.94
C LYS A 69 -10.08 -7.91 4.22
N LYS A 70 -9.34 -7.93 5.34
CA LYS A 70 -9.87 -7.56 6.67
C LYS A 70 -10.34 -6.10 6.74
N PHE A 71 -9.64 -5.19 6.08
CA PHE A 71 -9.92 -3.75 6.10
C PHE A 71 -10.58 -3.23 4.82
N GLU A 72 -10.95 -4.13 3.90
CA GLU A 72 -11.62 -3.80 2.65
C GLU A 72 -10.95 -2.67 1.86
N THR A 73 -9.62 -2.64 1.81
CA THR A 73 -8.85 -1.52 1.21
C THR A 73 -8.81 -1.58 -0.33
N GLN A 74 -9.79 -2.22 -0.93
CA GLN A 74 -9.96 -2.39 -2.37
C GLN A 74 -10.90 -1.30 -2.89
N SER A 75 -10.70 -0.87 -4.13
CA SER A 75 -11.64 0.06 -4.77
C SER A 75 -13.08 -0.50 -4.77
N PRO A 76 -14.11 0.29 -4.41
CA PRO A 76 -14.08 1.75 -4.22
C PRO A 76 -13.69 2.23 -2.80
N ASN A 77 -13.60 1.34 -1.82
CA ASN A 77 -13.41 1.71 -0.40
C ASN A 77 -11.95 1.96 -0.02
N GLY A 78 -10.99 1.59 -0.88
CA GLY A 78 -9.57 1.87 -0.69
C GLY A 78 -8.79 1.98 -1.99
N LEU A 79 -7.47 2.11 -1.86
CA LEU A 79 -6.58 2.45 -2.97
C LEU A 79 -6.11 1.25 -3.79
N LYS A 80 -6.46 0.01 -3.43
CA LYS A 80 -5.97 -1.16 -4.15
C LYS A 80 -6.88 -1.53 -5.33
N THR A 81 -6.31 -1.65 -6.53
CA THR A 81 -7.07 -1.95 -7.75
C THR A 81 -7.28 -3.45 -7.96
N LYS A 82 -8.28 -3.85 -8.75
CA LYS A 82 -8.56 -5.26 -9.08
C LYS A 82 -7.34 -5.97 -9.70
N ASN A 83 -6.67 -5.33 -10.66
CA ASN A 83 -5.45 -5.88 -11.29
C ASN A 83 -4.35 -6.20 -10.26
N GLN A 84 -4.17 -5.34 -9.23
CA GLN A 84 -3.18 -5.57 -8.18
C GLN A 84 -3.57 -6.72 -7.24
N LEU A 85 -4.85 -7.05 -7.13
CA LEU A 85 -5.34 -8.19 -6.35
C LEU A 85 -5.23 -9.49 -7.12
N ASP A 86 -5.44 -9.46 -8.43
CA ASP A 86 -5.38 -10.66 -9.27
C ASP A 86 -3.93 -11.17 -9.36
N VAL A 87 -2.93 -10.28 -9.49
CA VAL A 87 -1.51 -10.63 -9.38
C VAL A 87 -1.19 -11.26 -8.01
N LEU A 88 -1.78 -10.77 -6.93
CA LEU A 88 -1.58 -11.36 -5.61
C LEU A 88 -2.19 -12.77 -5.56
N ARG A 89 -3.39 -12.98 -6.10
CA ARG A 89 -4.06 -14.29 -6.12
C ARG A 89 -3.29 -15.35 -6.93
N GLU A 90 -2.54 -14.96 -7.96
CA GLU A 90 -1.72 -15.90 -8.73
C GLU A 90 -0.42 -16.32 -8.01
N LEU A 91 -0.02 -15.60 -6.96
CA LEU A 91 1.24 -15.81 -6.23
C LEU A 91 1.09 -16.59 -4.92
N ILE A 92 -0.14 -16.92 -4.51
CA ILE A 92 -0.49 -17.66 -3.27
C ILE A 92 -1.46 -18.80 -3.57
#